data_AF-A0A7J8QSM1-F1
#
_entry.id   AF-A0A7J8QSM1-F1
#
_cell.length_a   1.000
_cell.length_b   1.000
_cell.length_c   1.000
_cell.angle_alpha   90.00
_cell.angle_beta   90.00
_cell.angle_gamma   90.00
#
_symmetry.space_group_name_H-M   'P 1'
#
loop_
_entity.id
_entity.type
_entity.pdbx_description
1 polymer ?
#
loop_
_entity_poly.entity_id
_entity_poly.type
_entity_poly.pdbx_seq_one_letter_code
_entity_poly.pdbx_strand_id
1 'polypeptide(L)' 'MKRMLLCFAFAVTIGIGNVVVMDTGGLSRESFPMGFVFGTSTSAYQVEGMANKGGRGPSIWDVYVKQP' A
#
# COMPACT_ATOMS: atom_id res chain seq x y z
N MET A 1 18.98 16.10 43.54
CA MET A 1 17.77 15.31 43.88
C MET A 1 17.28 14.59 42.64
N LYS A 2 17.44 13.26 42.63
CA LYS A 2 16.70 12.25 41.85
C LYS A 2 16.58 12.47 40.32
N ARG A 3 17.69 12.26 39.61
CA ARG A 3 17.72 11.78 38.22
C ARG A 3 18.56 10.50 38.20
N MET A 4 17.92 9.35 38.37
CA MET A 4 18.58 8.06 38.16
C MET A 4 17.51 6.97 37.97
N LEU A 5 17.32 6.58 36.70
CA LEU A 5 17.07 5.22 36.25
C LEU A 5 15.96 4.42 36.98
N LEU A 6 14.74 4.43 36.45
CA LEU A 6 13.71 3.45 36.81
C LEU A 6 13.18 2.76 35.53
N CYS A 7 13.58 1.49 35.41
CA CYS A 7 12.90 0.41 34.70
C CYS A 7 12.66 0.55 33.18
N PHE A 8 13.71 0.27 32.40
CA PHE A 8 13.56 -0.40 31.10
C PHE A 8 13.09 -1.84 31.35
N ALA A 9 11.82 -1.99 31.70
CA ALA A 9 11.11 -3.26 31.68
C ALA A 9 9.76 -3.01 31.01
N PHE A 10 9.79 -2.40 29.82
CA PHE A 10 8.66 -2.52 28.91
C PHE A 10 8.72 -3.95 28.41
N ALA A 11 7.92 -4.80 29.04
CA ALA A 11 7.73 -6.18 28.65
C ALA A 11 7.61 -6.23 27.13
N VAL A 12 8.51 -6.98 26.49
CA VAL A 12 8.27 -7.48 25.15
C VAL A 12 7.13 -8.48 25.31
N THR A 13 5.90 -7.96 25.39
CA THR A 13 4.74 -8.73 25.00
C THR A 13 4.91 -8.94 23.51
N ILE A 14 5.45 -10.11 23.15
CA ILE A 14 5.20 -10.70 21.84
C ILE A 14 3.67 -10.89 21.82
N GLY A 15 2.97 -9.86 21.34
CA GLY A 15 1.62 -10.03 20.88
C GLY A 15 1.72 -11.10 19.81
N ILE A 16 1.09 -12.24 20.05
CA ILE A 16 0.72 -13.15 18.97
C ILE A 16 -0.22 -12.31 18.12
N GLY A 17 0.35 -11.60 17.14
CA GLY A 17 -0.43 -10.85 16.18
C GLY A 17 -1.41 -11.83 15.57
N ASN A 18 -2.69 -11.45 15.50
CA ASN A 18 -3.66 -12.23 14.74
C ASN A 18 -3.02 -12.50 13.37
N VAL A 19 -2.72 -13.77 13.09
CA VAL A 19 -2.36 -14.17 11.73
C VAL A 19 -3.63 -13.96 10.95
N VAL A 20 -3.70 -12.84 10.22
CA VAL A 20 -4.77 -12.63 9.26
C VAL A 20 -4.52 -13.63 8.15
N VAL A 21 -5.16 -14.78 8.25
CA VAL A 21 -5.21 -15.77 7.17
C VAL A 21 -6.06 -15.13 6.08
N MET A 22 -5.38 -14.64 5.03
CA MET A 22 -6.04 -14.16 3.82
C MET A 22 -6.55 -15.37 3.06
N ASP A 23 -7.79 -15.77 3.31
CA ASP A 23 -8.48 -16.82 2.56
C ASP A 23 -9.20 -16.20 1.36
N THR A 24 -9.21 -16.92 0.24
CA THR A 24 -9.96 -16.59 -0.98
C THR A 24 -11.45 -16.98 -0.87
N GLY A 25 -11.88 -17.55 0.25
CA GLY A 25 -13.23 -18.05 0.46
C GLY A 25 -13.54 -19.29 -0.38
N GLY A 26 -12.50 -20.08 -0.72
CA GLY A 26 -12.62 -21.25 -1.58
C GLY A 26 -12.62 -20.98 -3.09
N LEU A 27 -12.35 -19.73 -3.51
CA LEU A 27 -12.23 -19.40 -4.94
C LEU A 27 -10.89 -19.92 -5.50
N SER A 28 -10.96 -20.62 -6.64
CA SER A 28 -9.78 -21.07 -7.38
C SER A 28 -9.89 -20.66 -8.85
N ARG A 29 -8.82 -20.86 -9.63
CA ARG A 29 -8.85 -20.61 -11.09
C ARG A 29 -9.91 -21.47 -11.79
N GLU A 30 -10.22 -22.63 -11.25
CA GLU A 30 -11.23 -23.57 -11.78
C GLU A 30 -12.65 -23.02 -11.61
N SER A 31 -12.85 -22.03 -10.75
CA SER A 31 -14.13 -21.33 -10.59
C SER A 31 -14.48 -20.44 -11.77
N PHE A 32 -13.58 -20.25 -12.74
CA PHE A 32 -13.76 -19.38 -13.91
C PHE A 32 -13.68 -20.19 -15.22
N PRO A 33 -14.43 -19.79 -16.28
CA PRO A 33 -14.37 -20.49 -17.57
C PRO A 33 -12.97 -20.56 -18.18
N MET A 34 -12.72 -21.59 -18.99
CA MET A 34 -11.49 -21.64 -19.80
C MET A 34 -11.37 -20.39 -20.68
N GLY A 35 -10.20 -19.77 -20.66
CA GLY A 35 -9.93 -18.53 -21.40
C GLY A 35 -10.31 -17.25 -20.65
N PHE A 36 -10.80 -17.34 -19.40
CA PHE A 36 -11.00 -16.14 -18.58
C PHE A 36 -9.68 -15.39 -18.36
N VAL A 37 -9.67 -14.09 -18.69
CA VAL A 37 -8.48 -13.25 -18.58
C VAL A 37 -8.50 -12.49 -17.26
N PHE A 38 -7.50 -12.76 -16.44
CA PHE A 38 -7.18 -11.94 -15.27
C PHE A 38 -6.14 -10.90 -15.66
N GLY A 39 -6.33 -9.67 -15.22
CA GLY A 39 -5.41 -8.58 -15.47
C GLY A 39 -5.34 -7.63 -14.28
N THR A 40 -4.42 -6.69 -14.37
CA THR A 40 -4.30 -5.56 -13.45
C THR A 40 -4.28 -4.26 -14.25
N SER A 41 -4.58 -3.14 -13.61
CA SER A 41 -4.59 -1.83 -14.24
C SER A 41 -3.99 -0.78 -13.31
N THR A 42 -3.31 0.20 -13.89
CA THR A 42 -2.79 1.39 -13.19
C THR A 42 -3.15 2.64 -13.99
N SER A 43 -2.98 3.82 -13.39
CA SER A 43 -3.10 5.10 -14.10
C SER A 43 -1.78 5.85 -14.08
N ALA A 44 -1.49 6.59 -15.17
CA ALA A 44 -0.22 7.28 -15.36
C ALA A 44 0.18 8.17 -14.18
N TYR A 45 -0.75 9.03 -13.71
CA TYR A 45 -0.47 9.97 -12.63
C TYR A 45 -0.21 9.28 -11.28
N GLN A 46 -0.78 8.10 -11.05
CA GLN A 46 -0.61 7.36 -9.80
C GLN A 46 0.74 6.65 -9.73
N VAL A 47 1.33 6.23 -10.86
CA VAL A 47 2.50 5.32 -10.83
C VAL A 47 3.73 5.78 -11.61
N GLU A 48 3.62 6.64 -12.63
CA GLU A 48 4.78 7.02 -13.46
C GLU A 48 5.72 8.00 -12.77
N GLY A 49 5.17 8.96 -12.02
CA GLY A 49 5.94 10.04 -11.42
C GLY A 49 6.58 10.97 -12.47
N MET A 50 7.72 11.56 -12.13
CA MET A 50 8.51 12.46 -13.01
C MET A 50 7.69 13.54 -13.75
N ALA A 51 6.60 14.02 -13.14
CA ALA A 51 5.59 14.84 -13.82
C ALA A 51 6.11 16.18 -14.41
N ASN A 52 7.27 16.67 -13.94
CA ASN A 52 7.92 17.89 -14.42
C ASN A 52 9.25 17.64 -15.17
N LYS A 53 9.49 16.44 -15.68
CA LYS A 53 10.75 16.07 -16.37
C LYS A 53 10.47 15.53 -17.78
N GLY A 54 11.52 15.41 -18.60
CA GLY A 54 11.48 14.68 -19.88
C GLY A 54 10.60 15.30 -20.97
N GLY A 55 10.29 16.60 -20.90
CA GLY A 55 9.47 17.28 -21.91
C GLY A 55 7.96 16.98 -21.83
N ARG A 56 7.48 16.31 -20.77
CA ARG A 56 6.06 16.08 -20.52
C ARG A 56 5.31 17.42 -20.33
N GLY A 57 4.20 17.61 -21.04
CA GLY A 57 3.30 18.74 -20.84
C GLY A 57 2.49 18.64 -19.53
N PRO A 58 2.04 19.78 -18.97
CA PRO A 58 1.24 19.78 -17.75
C PRO A 58 -0.11 19.11 -17.97
N SER A 59 -0.59 18.39 -16.95
CA SER A 59 -1.95 17.84 -16.90
C SER A 59 -2.81 18.60 -15.87
N ILE A 60 -4.13 18.40 -15.93
CA ILE A 60 -5.06 18.98 -14.94
C ILE A 60 -4.69 18.55 -13.52
N TRP A 61 -4.29 17.28 -13.34
CA TRP A 61 -3.88 16.73 -12.04
C TRP A 61 -2.68 17.47 -11.44
N ASP A 62 -1.74 17.98 -12.26
CA ASP A 62 -0.57 18.74 -11.80
C ASP A 62 -0.91 20.07 -11.14
N VAL A 63 -2.06 20.64 -11.50
CA VAL A 63 -2.58 21.88 -10.91
C VAL A 63 -3.46 21.55 -9.71
N TYR A 64 -4.36 20.58 -9.88
CA TYR A 64 -5.35 20.21 -8.87
C TYR A 64 -4.71 19.78 -7.54
N VAL A 65 -3.72 18.88 -7.57
CA VAL A 65 -3.12 18.33 -6.33
C VAL A 65 -2.27 19.35 -5.55
N LYS A 66 -1.97 20.51 -6.13
CA LYS A 66 -1.24 21.60 -5.47
C LYS A 66 -2.16 22.61 -4.81
N GLN A 67 -3.47 22.52 -5.04
CA GLN A 67 -4.46 23.31 -4.33
C GLN A 67 -4.68 22.66 -2.94
N PRO A 68 -4.53 23.42 -1.83
CA PRO A 68 -4.70 22.89 -0.48
C PRO A 68 -6.15 22.51 -0.16
#